data_AF-A0A6I4JSU4-F1
#
_entry.id   AF-A0A6I4JSU4-F1
#
_cell.length_a   1.000
_cell.length_b   1.000
_cell.length_c   1.000
_cell.angle_alpha   90.00
_cell.angle_beta   90.00
_cell.angle_gamma   90.00
#
_symmetry.space_group_name_H-M   'P 1'
#
loop_
_entity.id
_entity.type
_entity.pdbx_description
1 polymer ?
#
loop_
_entity_poly.entity_id
_entity_poly.type
_entity_poly.pdbx_seq_one_letter_code
_entity_poly.pdbx_strand_id
1 'polypeptide(L)'
;MSHQQSTQEKTDARGKSRIQCSRQSYIDELIDIIEQSDDQSKQLADAVLKLYQLIEKAAVLLFVEHSDTTVGYAFLDAVEALTALPSFTVDTPTYQQARHSARVFAGLLKNGRIRIKTRRDRG
;
A
#
# COMPACT_ATOMS: atom_id res chain seq x y z
N MET A 1 -1.21 66.50 0.71
CA MET A 1 -0.24 66.27 -0.38
C MET A 1 0.05 64.78 -0.44
N SER A 2 -0.24 64.18 -1.58
CA SER A 2 -0.20 62.74 -1.85
C SER A 2 1.23 62.20 -1.93
N HIS A 3 1.49 61.03 -1.34
CA HIS A 3 2.61 60.17 -1.74
C HIS A 3 2.10 58.73 -1.87
N GLN A 4 2.30 58.19 -3.08
CA GLN A 4 2.17 56.78 -3.42
C GLN A 4 3.26 55.98 -2.69
N GLN A 5 2.90 54.84 -2.10
CA GLN A 5 3.80 53.69 -2.02
C GLN A 5 2.96 52.41 -2.21
N SER A 6 3.15 51.79 -3.38
CA SER A 6 2.93 50.37 -3.58
C SER A 6 3.86 49.59 -2.63
N THR A 7 3.27 48.74 -1.81
CA THR A 7 3.96 47.52 -1.38
C THR A 7 2.98 46.37 -1.54
N GLN A 8 3.29 45.55 -2.55
CA GLN A 8 2.78 44.20 -2.74
C GLN A 8 2.92 43.41 -1.44
N GLU A 9 1.81 43.04 -0.80
CA GLU A 9 1.78 41.83 0.02
C GLU A 9 1.49 40.64 -0.90
N LYS A 10 2.56 40.26 -1.58
CA LYS A 10 3.01 38.91 -1.90
C LYS A 10 2.02 37.80 -1.52
N THR A 11 1.14 37.44 -2.45
CA THR A 11 0.53 36.11 -2.51
C THR A 11 1.67 35.10 -2.64
N ASP A 12 2.02 34.42 -1.55
CA ASP A 12 2.99 33.33 -1.59
C ASP A 12 2.35 32.15 -2.34
N ALA A 13 2.76 31.97 -3.59
CA ALA A 13 2.33 30.94 -4.53
C ALA A 13 2.85 29.54 -4.15
N ARG A 14 2.84 29.18 -2.85
CA ARG A 14 3.27 27.87 -2.34
C ARG A 14 2.38 27.36 -1.21
N GLY A 15 1.07 27.48 -1.40
CA GLY A 15 0.08 26.63 -0.74
C GLY A 15 0.20 25.16 -1.17
N LYS A 16 1.35 24.52 -0.92
CA LYS A 16 1.45 23.07 -0.97
C LYS A 16 1.46 22.59 0.47
N SER A 17 0.27 22.16 0.91
CA SER A 17 0.08 21.28 2.07
C SER A 17 1.27 20.36 2.17
N ARG A 18 1.99 20.40 3.30
CA ARG A 18 2.80 19.26 3.70
C ARG A 18 1.84 18.09 3.74
N ILE A 19 1.84 17.27 2.69
CA ILE A 19 1.10 16.03 2.66
C ILE A 19 1.74 15.22 3.80
N GLN A 20 1.09 15.24 4.97
CA GLN A 20 1.25 14.16 5.93
C GLN A 20 0.73 12.94 5.21
N CYS A 21 1.57 12.30 4.39
CA CYS A 21 1.32 10.96 3.89
C CYS A 21 1.27 10.10 5.14
N SER A 22 0.08 9.91 5.69
CA SER A 22 -0.15 8.95 6.74
C SER A 22 0.20 7.58 6.16
N ARG A 23 0.69 6.68 7.01
CA ARG A 23 0.99 5.30 6.61
C ARG A 23 -0.21 4.61 5.95
N GLN A 24 -1.42 5.04 6.32
CA GLN A 24 -2.67 4.61 5.69
C GLN A 24 -2.77 5.07 4.24
N SER A 25 -2.51 6.35 3.94
CA SER A 25 -2.51 6.86 2.56
C SER A 25 -1.51 6.13 1.65
N TYR A 26 -0.40 5.63 2.21
CA TYR A 26 0.55 4.81 1.47
C TYR A 26 0.06 3.38 1.23
N ILE A 27 -0.63 2.78 2.20
CA ILE A 27 -1.27 1.46 2.03
C ILE A 27 -2.40 1.55 0.99
N ASP A 28 -3.19 2.63 1.02
CA ASP A 28 -4.27 2.87 0.08
C ASP A 28 -3.74 3.01 -1.36
N GLU A 29 -2.62 3.71 -1.57
CA GLU A 29 -1.94 3.80 -2.87
C GLU A 29 -1.49 2.41 -3.37
N LEU A 30 -0.94 1.56 -2.49
CA LEU A 30 -0.54 0.20 -2.86
C LEU A 30 -1.75 -0.66 -3.25
N ILE A 31 -2.86 -0.54 -2.51
CA ILE A 31 -4.13 -1.21 -2.81
C ILE A 31 -4.62 -0.79 -4.20
N ASP A 32 -4.65 0.51 -4.48
CA ASP A 32 -5.11 1.03 -5.77
C ASP A 32 -4.25 0.50 -6.93
N ILE A 33 -2.92 0.48 -6.79
CA ILE A 33 -2.02 -0.10 -7.80
C ILE A 33 -2.34 -1.59 -8.03
N ILE A 34 -2.55 -2.36 -6.95
CA ILE A 34 -2.80 -3.80 -7.05
C ILE A 34 -4.15 -4.11 -7.71
N GLU A 35 -5.18 -3.32 -7.40
CA GLU A 35 -6.52 -3.50 -7.95
C GLU A 35 -6.61 -3.06 -9.43
N GLN A 36 -5.99 -1.93 -9.78
CA GLN A 36 -6.15 -1.30 -11.09
C GLN A 36 -5.12 -1.76 -12.14
N SER A 37 -4.01 -2.38 -11.73
CA SER A 37 -2.98 -2.83 -12.68
C SER A 37 -3.39 -4.14 -13.34
N ASP A 38 -3.72 -4.09 -14.63
CA ASP A 38 -4.02 -5.28 -15.44
C ASP A 38 -2.77 -5.98 -16.01
N ASP A 39 -1.64 -5.26 -16.07
CA ASP A 39 -0.39 -5.77 -16.63
C ASP A 39 0.53 -6.46 -15.60
N GLN A 40 1.44 -7.31 -16.11
CA GLN A 40 2.64 -7.80 -15.40
C GLN A 40 3.68 -6.67 -15.22
N SER A 41 3.25 -5.49 -14.79
CA SER A 41 4.14 -4.35 -14.66
C SER A 41 5.05 -4.54 -13.44
N LYS A 42 6.30 -4.05 -13.56
CA LYS A 42 7.22 -3.96 -12.42
C LYS A 42 6.60 -3.17 -11.25
N GLN A 43 5.72 -2.21 -11.55
CA GLN A 43 5.00 -1.42 -10.56
C GLN A 43 4.05 -2.28 -9.72
N LEU A 44 3.31 -3.21 -10.34
CA LEU A 44 2.45 -4.16 -9.62
C LEU A 44 3.29 -5.07 -8.71
N ALA A 45 4.37 -5.63 -9.25
CA ALA A 45 5.30 -6.47 -8.48
C ALA A 45 5.86 -5.73 -7.26
N ASP A 46 6.33 -4.49 -7.46
CA ASP A 46 6.85 -3.65 -6.39
C ASP A 46 5.77 -3.34 -5.35
N ALA A 47 4.52 -3.08 -5.78
CA ALA A 47 3.42 -2.79 -4.87
C ALA A 47 3.06 -4.00 -4.00
N VAL A 48 2.97 -5.19 -4.59
CA VAL A 48 2.75 -6.46 -3.89
C VAL A 48 3.83 -6.71 -2.84
N LEU A 49 5.09 -6.54 -3.22
CA LEU A 49 6.23 -6.73 -2.31
C LEU A 49 6.23 -5.70 -1.17
N LYS A 50 5.98 -4.43 -1.48
CA LYS A 50 5.89 -3.36 -0.46
C LYS A 50 4.77 -3.61 0.52
N LEU A 51 3.61 -4.07 0.05
CA LEU A 51 2.48 -4.41 0.92
C LEU A 51 2.84 -5.58 1.85
N TYR A 52 3.46 -6.65 1.32
CA TYR A 52 3.97 -7.76 2.13
C TYR A 52 4.95 -7.29 3.22
N GLN A 53 5.95 -6.49 2.86
CA GLN A 53 6.93 -5.95 3.83
C GLN A 53 6.28 -5.08 4.91
N LEU A 54 5.21 -4.34 4.58
CA LEU A 54 4.48 -3.55 5.57
C LEU A 54 3.75 -4.43 6.58
N ILE A 55 3.23 -5.58 6.13
CA ILE A 55 2.53 -6.56 6.96
C ILE A 55 3.53 -7.34 7.82
N GLU A 56 4.65 -7.78 7.26
CA GLU A 56 5.74 -8.42 8.01
C GLU A 56 6.25 -7.52 9.14
N LYS A 57 6.33 -6.21 8.88
CA LYS A 57 6.69 -5.19 9.87
C LYS A 57 5.52 -4.74 10.75
N ALA A 58 4.30 -5.22 10.51
CA ALA A 58 3.16 -4.90 11.33
C ALA A 58 3.22 -5.71 12.63
N ALA A 59 2.67 -5.14 13.70
CA ALA A 59 2.64 -5.85 14.98
C ALA A 59 1.48 -6.84 15.03
N VAL A 60 0.37 -6.52 14.36
CA VAL A 60 -0.86 -7.32 14.36
C VAL A 60 -1.60 -7.14 13.03
N LEU A 61 -2.05 -8.25 12.44
CA LEU A 61 -3.13 -8.27 11.45
C LEU A 61 -4.45 -8.56 12.17
N LEU A 62 -5.45 -7.72 11.93
CA LEU A 62 -6.79 -7.89 12.49
C LEU A 62 -7.72 -8.34 11.38
N PHE A 63 -8.31 -9.53 11.55
CA PHE A 63 -9.27 -10.12 10.61
C PHE A 63 -10.67 -10.04 11.18
N VAL A 64 -11.65 -9.71 10.35
CA VAL A 64 -13.07 -9.67 10.74
C VAL A 64 -13.67 -11.08 10.78
N GLU A 65 -13.33 -11.94 9.81
CA GLU A 65 -13.80 -13.33 9.75
C GLU A 65 -12.64 -14.34 9.63
N HIS A 66 -12.93 -15.61 9.98
CA HIS A 66 -11.96 -16.70 9.87
C HIS A 66 -11.63 -17.05 8.40
N SER A 67 -12.60 -16.92 7.51
CA SER A 67 -12.41 -17.06 6.05
C SER A 67 -11.36 -16.07 5.53
N ASP A 68 -11.39 -14.82 5.99
CA ASP A 68 -10.42 -13.77 5.61
C ASP A 68 -9.01 -14.06 6.12
N THR A 69 -8.91 -14.76 7.25
CA THR A 69 -7.63 -15.17 7.85
C THR A 69 -6.88 -16.12 6.92
N THR A 70 -7.60 -17.11 6.37
CA THR A 70 -7.03 -18.08 5.42
C THR A 70 -6.53 -17.38 4.17
N VAL A 71 -7.29 -16.41 3.65
CA VAL A 71 -6.89 -15.61 2.48
C VAL A 71 -5.66 -14.75 2.80
N GLY A 72 -5.61 -14.13 3.98
CA GLY A 72 -4.46 -13.36 4.45
C GLY A 72 -3.18 -14.17 4.48
N TYR A 73 -3.23 -15.36 5.07
CA TYR A 73 -2.05 -16.24 5.11
C TYR A 73 -1.69 -16.77 3.73
N ALA A 74 -2.66 -17.13 2.89
CA ALA A 74 -2.38 -17.56 1.51
C ALA A 74 -1.65 -16.49 0.69
N PHE A 75 -1.97 -15.21 0.90
CA PHE A 75 -1.21 -14.10 0.32
C PHE A 75 0.24 -14.04 0.84
N LEU A 76 0.43 -14.14 2.16
CA LEU A 76 1.76 -14.10 2.77
C LEU A 76 2.63 -15.25 2.27
N ASP A 77 2.11 -16.47 2.28
CA ASP A 77 2.82 -17.67 1.82
C ASP A 77 3.23 -17.55 0.35
N ALA A 78 2.32 -17.04 -0.50
CA ALA A 78 2.58 -16.90 -1.93
C ALA A 78 3.67 -15.85 -2.22
N VAL A 79 3.68 -14.72 -1.51
CA VAL A 79 4.72 -13.70 -1.67
C VAL A 79 6.02 -14.13 -1.03
N GLU A 80 6.00 -14.80 0.12
CA GLU A 80 7.19 -15.37 0.76
C GLU A 80 7.89 -16.37 -0.18
N ALA A 81 7.13 -17.31 -0.75
CA ALA A 81 7.63 -18.28 -1.72
C ALA A 81 8.25 -17.59 -2.96
N LEU A 82 7.66 -16.48 -3.40
CA LEU A 82 8.18 -15.67 -4.51
C LEU A 82 9.48 -14.94 -4.13
N THR A 83 9.61 -14.44 -2.90
CA THR A 83 10.83 -13.77 -2.41
C THR A 83 11.97 -14.73 -2.12
N ALA A 84 11.67 -16.01 -1.86
CA ALA A 84 12.66 -17.06 -1.66
C ALA A 84 13.32 -17.51 -2.97
N LEU A 85 12.78 -17.14 -4.14
CA LEU A 85 13.37 -17.47 -5.43
C LEU A 85 14.63 -16.62 -5.69
N PRO A 86 15.68 -17.22 -6.30
CA PRO A 86 16.93 -16.52 -6.59
C PRO A 86 16.78 -15.36 -7.60
N SER A 87 15.70 -15.36 -8.39
CA SER A 87 15.33 -14.27 -9.28
C SER A 87 13.81 -14.04 -9.25
N PHE A 88 13.42 -12.78 -9.07
CA PHE A 88 12.02 -12.38 -9.15
C PHE A 88 11.57 -12.37 -10.61
N THR A 89 10.97 -13.48 -11.05
CA THR A 89 10.49 -13.63 -12.43
C THR A 89 8.97 -13.50 -12.47
N VAL A 90 8.50 -12.45 -13.15
CA VAL A 90 7.07 -12.09 -13.30
C VAL A 90 6.26 -13.07 -14.16
N ASP A 91 6.91 -14.03 -14.82
CA ASP A 91 6.27 -15.05 -15.65
C ASP A 91 6.37 -16.46 -15.01
N THR A 92 6.13 -16.53 -13.71
CA THR A 92 6.09 -17.81 -12.98
C THR A 92 4.68 -18.08 -12.44
N PRO A 93 4.26 -19.36 -12.33
CA PRO A 93 3.00 -19.70 -11.66
C PRO A 93 2.92 -19.12 -10.24
N THR A 94 4.05 -19.11 -9.53
CA THR A 94 4.18 -18.50 -8.19
C THR A 94 3.85 -17.00 -8.20
N TYR A 95 4.34 -16.26 -9.20
CA TYR A 95 4.00 -14.85 -9.34
C TYR A 95 2.51 -14.64 -9.63
N GLN A 96 1.91 -15.46 -10.49
CA GLN A 96 0.48 -15.38 -10.77
C GLN A 96 -0.37 -15.65 -9.52
N GLN A 97 0.02 -16.64 -8.70
CA GLN A 97 -0.62 -16.94 -7.43
C GLN A 97 -0.46 -15.79 -6.41
N ALA A 98 0.75 -15.24 -6.28
CA ALA A 98 1.02 -14.09 -5.42
C ALA A 98 0.20 -12.88 -5.86
N ARG A 99 0.10 -12.60 -7.15
CA ARG A 99 -0.74 -11.53 -7.72
C ARG A 99 -2.21 -11.75 -7.41
N HIS A 100 -2.73 -12.95 -7.65
CA HIS A 100 -4.13 -13.26 -7.39
C HIS A 100 -4.44 -13.06 -5.90
N SER A 101 -3.63 -13.64 -5.02
CA SER A 101 -3.80 -13.54 -3.57
C SER A 101 -3.66 -12.09 -3.08
N ALA A 102 -2.75 -11.30 -3.67
CA ALA A 102 -2.58 -9.89 -3.36
C ALA A 102 -3.82 -9.06 -3.71
N ARG A 103 -4.44 -9.32 -4.86
CA ARG A 103 -5.69 -8.63 -5.26
C ARG A 103 -6.83 -8.94 -4.32
N VAL A 104 -7.01 -10.20 -3.94
CA VAL A 104 -8.04 -10.58 -2.97
C VAL A 104 -7.76 -9.91 -1.63
N PHE A 105 -6.52 -9.96 -1.15
CA PHE A 105 -6.11 -9.32 0.10
C PHE A 105 -6.30 -7.80 0.09
N ALA A 106 -5.93 -7.12 -1.00
CA ALA A 106 -6.13 -5.68 -1.18
C ALA A 106 -7.62 -5.31 -1.13
N GLY A 107 -8.48 -6.11 -1.77
CA GLY A 107 -9.93 -5.96 -1.68
C GLY A 107 -10.46 -6.14 -0.25
N LEU A 108 -9.91 -7.09 0.52
CA LEU A 108 -10.27 -7.28 1.92
C LEU A 108 -9.83 -6.11 2.81
N LEU A 109 -8.63 -5.54 2.57
CA LEU A 109 -8.18 -4.33 3.24
C LEU A 109 -9.09 -3.13 2.92
N LYS A 110 -9.39 -2.91 1.64
CA LYS A 110 -10.24 -1.81 1.17
C LYS A 110 -11.64 -1.85 1.77
N ASN A 111 -12.21 -3.05 1.87
CA ASN A 111 -13.53 -3.26 2.48
C ASN A 111 -13.49 -3.29 4.01
N GLY A 112 -12.33 -3.08 4.63
CA GLY A 112 -12.15 -3.05 6.08
C GLY A 112 -12.31 -4.40 6.77
N ARG A 113 -12.33 -5.51 6.00
CA ARG A 113 -12.39 -6.89 6.49
C ARG A 113 -11.07 -7.35 7.08
N ILE A 114 -9.97 -6.73 6.65
CA ILE A 114 -8.65 -6.87 7.24
C ILE A 114 -8.14 -5.49 7.61
N ARG A 115 -7.46 -5.36 8.75
CA ARG A 115 -6.78 -4.14 9.16
C ARG A 115 -5.35 -4.45 9.59
N ILE A 116 -4.41 -3.62 9.15
CA ILE A 116 -3.01 -3.72 9.54
C ILE A 116 -2.78 -2.77 10.72
N LYS A 117 -2.46 -3.30 11.90
CA LYS A 117 -2.14 -2.49 13.08
C LYS A 117 -0.64 -2.54 13.36
N THR A 118 -0.02 -1.36 13.37
CA THR A 118 1.41 -1.24 13.64
C THR A 118 1.61 -0.85 15.11
N ARG A 119 2.75 -1.24 15.70
CA ARG A 119 3.01 -1.03 17.14
C ARG A 119 2.95 0.45 17.58
N ARG A 120 2.99 1.41 16.63
CA ARG A 120 2.91 2.85 16.90
C ARG A 120 1.49 3.39 17.13
N ASP A 121 0.43 2.62 16.87
CA ASP A 121 -0.97 3.01 17.14
C ASP A 121 -1.39 2.84 18.62
N ARG A 122 -0.42 2.83 19.55
CA ARG A 122 -0.63 2.90 21.01
C ARG A 122 -0.05 4.21 21.55
N GLY A 123 -0.56 5.34 21.04
CA GLY A 123 -0.27 6.67 21.55
C GLY A 123 -1.57 7.36 21.91
#